data_AF-A0A9X6ACE2-F1
#
_entry.id   AF-A0A9X6ACE2-F1
#
_cell.length_a   1.000
_cell.length_b   1.000
_cell.length_c   1.000
_cell.angle_alpha   90.00
_cell.angle_beta   90.00
_cell.angle_gamma   90.00
#
_symmetry.space_group_name_H-M   'P 1'
#
loop_
_entity.id
_entity.type
_entity.pdbx_description
1 polymer ?
#
loop_
_entity_poly.entity_id
_entity_poly.type
_entity_poly.pdbx_seq_one_letter_code
_entity_poly.pdbx_strand_id
1 'polypeptide(L)'
;LGLNFFDHMALLTTGRGGRFTRTAEGLRYLPSGREPRLYAGSRRGVPYQARGDNAKGPYGRHLPLVLTDEVIAGFRKRADSGEAPDFLGEIWPLIAKEVETVYYEGVCAGRGERPRLLEFRDRFLATPHRSPQEARVLDEFGVPEGERWCWDRVSRPYAGRDFATPGAWRSWLLAHLREDAEQAALGNVDGPLKAALDVLRDLRNEVRRIVDHGGLPGGSRRDHLDRWYTPLNAFLSIG
;
A
#
# COMPACT_ATOMS: atom_id res chain seq x y z
N LEU A 1 -1.55 6.20 -13.36
CA LEU A 1 -1.31 7.60 -13.79
C LEU A 1 -0.60 8.27 -12.62
N GLY A 2 0.61 8.79 -12.82
CA GLY A 2 1.45 9.35 -11.73
C GLY A 2 1.58 10.86 -11.84
N LEU A 3 2.43 11.47 -11.00
CA LEU A 3 2.66 12.92 -10.91
C LEU A 3 2.80 13.58 -12.30
N ASN A 4 3.67 13.02 -13.14
CA ASN A 4 3.97 13.57 -14.47
C ASN A 4 2.77 13.54 -15.43
N PHE A 5 1.73 12.75 -15.15
CA PHE A 5 0.55 12.71 -16.04
C PHE A 5 -0.15 14.07 -16.12
N PHE A 6 -0.22 14.80 -15.00
CA PHE A 6 -0.83 16.13 -14.97
C PHE A 6 0.00 17.15 -15.77
N ASP A 7 1.32 17.05 -15.73
CA ASP A 7 2.22 17.88 -16.56
C ASP A 7 1.97 17.62 -18.04
N HIS A 8 1.85 16.34 -18.43
CA HIS A 8 1.52 15.98 -19.82
C HIS A 8 0.12 16.46 -20.19
N MET A 9 -0.87 16.34 -19.30
CA MET A 9 -2.20 16.89 -19.58
C MET A 9 -2.12 18.40 -19.82
N ALA A 10 -1.44 19.16 -18.96
CA ALA A 10 -1.28 20.60 -19.12
C ALA A 10 -0.58 20.95 -20.45
N LEU A 11 0.57 20.34 -20.74
CA LEU A 11 1.30 20.54 -21.99
C LEU A 11 0.46 20.22 -23.23
N LEU A 12 -0.30 19.12 -23.18
CA LEU A 12 -1.05 18.64 -24.33
C LEU A 12 -2.42 19.33 -24.48
N THR A 13 -2.85 20.11 -23.48
CA THR A 13 -4.11 20.89 -23.44
C THR A 13 -3.85 22.39 -23.47
N THR A 14 -3.58 23.03 -22.32
CA THR A 14 -3.32 24.47 -22.24
C THR A 14 -2.06 24.88 -22.98
N GLY A 15 -1.02 24.05 -22.96
CA GLY A 15 0.19 24.23 -23.78
C GLY A 15 -0.07 24.19 -25.28
N ARG A 16 -1.23 23.68 -25.71
CA ARG A 16 -1.72 23.74 -27.10
C ARG A 16 -2.78 24.81 -27.33
N GLY A 17 -2.99 25.72 -26.39
CA GLY A 17 -3.89 26.87 -26.53
C GLY A 17 -5.33 26.63 -26.08
N GLY A 18 -5.63 25.46 -25.49
CA GLY A 18 -6.87 25.29 -24.75
C GLY A 18 -6.88 26.17 -23.50
N ARG A 19 -8.06 26.53 -23.00
CA ARG A 19 -8.20 27.45 -21.86
C ARG A 19 -9.30 27.03 -20.91
N PHE A 20 -9.09 27.26 -19.62
CA PHE A 20 -10.15 27.12 -18.63
C PHE A 20 -10.89 28.44 -18.46
N THR A 21 -12.21 28.39 -18.39
CA THR A 21 -13.08 29.52 -18.10
C THR A 21 -13.89 29.23 -16.85
N ARG A 22 -14.11 30.24 -16.01
CA ARG A 22 -14.94 30.11 -14.82
C ARG A 22 -16.42 30.16 -15.21
N THR A 23 -17.20 29.24 -14.68
CA THR A 23 -18.66 29.19 -14.75
C THR A 23 -19.24 29.16 -13.34
N ALA A 24 -20.57 29.26 -13.20
CA ALA A 24 -21.24 29.13 -11.91
C ALA A 24 -21.02 27.74 -11.25
N GLU A 25 -20.73 26.71 -12.06
CA GLU A 25 -20.55 25.32 -11.63
C GLU A 25 -19.08 24.94 -11.42
N GLY A 26 -18.13 25.85 -11.69
CA GLY A 26 -16.70 25.62 -11.53
C GLY A 26 -15.87 25.97 -12.77
N LEU A 27 -14.79 25.22 -13.01
CA LEU A 27 -13.93 25.44 -14.19
C LEU A 27 -14.41 24.59 -15.37
N ARG A 28 -14.64 25.24 -16.51
CA ARG A 28 -14.92 24.59 -17.80
C ARG A 28 -13.72 24.72 -18.73
N TYR A 29 -13.21 23.60 -19.23
CA TYR A 29 -12.17 23.57 -20.25
C TYR A 29 -12.76 23.84 -21.65
N LEU A 30 -12.09 24.71 -22.42
CA LEU A 30 -12.37 25.01 -23.82
C LEU A 30 -11.19 24.52 -24.68
N PRO A 31 -11.39 23.51 -25.55
CA PRO A 31 -10.33 23.00 -26.41
C PRO A 31 -9.97 24.00 -27.51
N SER A 32 -8.71 23.98 -27.95
CA SER A 32 -8.22 24.74 -29.11
C SER A 32 -8.41 24.01 -30.43
N GLY A 33 -8.65 22.70 -30.41
CA GLY A 33 -8.65 21.82 -31.58
C GLY A 33 -7.27 21.27 -31.95
N ARG A 34 -6.20 21.70 -31.25
CA ARG A 34 -4.83 21.21 -31.46
C ARG A 34 -4.47 20.07 -30.50
N GLU A 35 -5.36 19.74 -29.58
CA GLU A 35 -5.15 18.68 -28.60
C GLU A 35 -5.16 17.29 -29.28
N PRO A 36 -4.23 16.39 -28.93
CA PRO A 36 -4.25 15.01 -29.39
C PRO A 36 -5.30 14.22 -28.63
N ARG A 37 -5.68 13.07 -29.18
CA ARG A 37 -6.49 12.10 -28.44
C ARG A 37 -5.63 11.39 -27.40
N LEU A 38 -5.93 11.60 -26.12
CA LEU A 38 -5.22 10.98 -25.00
C LEU A 38 -5.95 9.73 -24.52
N TYR A 39 -5.23 8.62 -24.39
CA TYR A 39 -5.70 7.41 -23.73
C TYR A 39 -4.99 7.26 -22.40
N ALA A 40 -5.71 7.53 -21.31
CA ALA A 40 -5.18 7.42 -19.95
C ALA A 40 -5.60 6.07 -19.35
N GLY A 41 -4.63 5.32 -18.83
CA GLY A 41 -4.87 4.01 -18.25
C GLY A 41 -3.98 3.70 -17.06
N SER A 42 -4.40 2.69 -16.28
CA SER A 42 -3.56 2.05 -15.27
C SER A 42 -3.15 0.67 -15.76
N ARG A 43 -1.88 0.31 -15.59
CA ARG A 43 -1.38 -1.04 -15.91
C ARG A 43 -2.10 -2.13 -15.13
N ARG A 44 -2.65 -1.80 -13.95
CA ARG A 44 -3.43 -2.72 -13.09
C ARG A 44 -4.93 -2.67 -13.37
N GLY A 45 -5.39 -1.87 -14.33
CA GLY A 45 -6.82 -1.59 -14.54
C GLY A 45 -7.44 -0.65 -13.50
N VAL A 46 -6.88 -0.58 -12.28
CA VAL A 46 -7.33 0.28 -11.18
C VAL A 46 -6.30 1.38 -10.89
N PRO A 47 -6.70 2.64 -10.59
CA PRO A 47 -5.80 3.70 -10.12
C PRO A 47 -5.07 3.31 -8.84
N TYR A 48 -4.02 4.06 -8.46
CA TYR A 48 -3.38 3.88 -7.16
C TYR A 48 -4.36 4.16 -6.03
N GLN A 49 -4.17 3.50 -4.89
CA GLN A 49 -5.00 3.75 -3.71
C GLN A 49 -4.70 5.12 -3.12
N ALA A 50 -5.76 5.82 -2.69
CA ALA A 50 -5.68 7.08 -1.99
C ALA A 50 -4.89 6.91 -0.69
N ARG A 51 -4.07 7.91 -0.38
CA ARG A 51 -3.46 8.04 0.96
C ARG A 51 -4.52 8.34 2.01
N GLY A 52 -4.31 7.80 3.20
CA GLY A 52 -5.01 8.30 4.39
C GLY A 52 -4.63 9.75 4.66
N ASP A 53 -5.60 10.52 5.14
CA ASP A 53 -5.35 11.87 5.65
C ASP A 53 -4.23 11.83 6.70
N ASN A 54 -3.29 12.76 6.59
CA ASN A 54 -2.06 12.68 7.37
C ASN A 54 -2.27 13.15 8.82
N ALA A 55 -2.78 12.25 9.65
CA ALA A 55 -2.95 12.43 11.09
C ALA A 55 -1.64 12.29 11.88
N LYS A 56 -0.59 11.67 11.31
CA LYS A 56 0.76 11.59 11.90
C LYS A 56 1.53 12.92 11.91
N GLY A 57 1.07 13.92 11.17
CA GLY A 57 1.79 15.17 10.97
C GLY A 57 3.03 15.03 10.06
N PRO A 58 3.86 16.08 9.94
CA PRO A 58 4.96 16.12 8.96
C PRO A 58 6.14 15.19 9.30
N TYR A 59 6.29 14.78 10.57
CA TYR A 59 7.43 14.01 11.06
C TYR A 59 7.06 12.65 11.64
N GLY A 60 5.78 12.40 11.92
CA GLY A 60 5.34 11.12 12.46
C GLY A 60 5.50 10.01 11.42
N ARG A 61 6.07 8.89 11.84
CA ARG A 61 6.23 7.68 11.03
C ARG A 61 6.11 6.43 11.90
N HIS A 62 5.80 5.31 11.27
CA HIS A 62 5.92 4.00 11.89
C HIS A 62 7.38 3.73 12.29
N LEU A 63 7.58 3.25 13.52
CA LEU A 63 8.86 2.71 13.97
C LEU A 63 8.80 1.18 13.85
N PRO A 64 9.72 0.56 13.09
CA PRO A 64 9.71 -0.88 12.86
C PRO A 64 9.75 -1.69 14.18
N LEU A 65 8.87 -2.68 14.29
CA LEU A 65 8.80 -3.63 15.41
C LEU A 65 9.47 -4.97 15.06
N VAL A 66 9.53 -5.32 13.78
CA VAL A 66 10.05 -6.57 13.22
C VAL A 66 11.31 -6.29 12.40
N LEU A 67 11.27 -5.31 11.49
CA LEU A 67 12.44 -4.92 10.68
C LEU A 67 13.37 -3.99 11.47
N THR A 68 13.83 -4.47 12.62
CA THR A 68 14.73 -3.76 13.53
C THR A 68 16.13 -3.62 12.94
N ASP A 69 16.93 -2.74 13.50
CA ASP A 69 18.33 -2.56 13.08
C ASP A 69 19.16 -3.84 13.24
N GLU A 70 18.85 -4.67 14.25
CA GLU A 70 19.49 -5.98 14.45
C GLU A 70 19.16 -6.96 13.32
N VAL A 71 17.88 -7.05 12.93
CA VAL A 71 17.44 -7.90 11.82
C VAL A 71 18.08 -7.45 10.50
N ILE A 72 18.12 -6.14 10.26
CA ILE A 72 18.77 -5.56 9.08
C ILE A 72 20.26 -5.88 9.07
N ALA A 73 20.96 -5.71 10.20
CA ALA A 73 22.39 -6.03 10.32
C ALA A 73 22.66 -7.52 10.08
N GLY A 74 21.77 -8.41 10.56
CA GLY A 74 21.82 -9.84 10.30
C GLY A 74 21.76 -10.18 8.81
N PHE A 75 20.80 -9.59 8.08
CA PHE A 75 20.71 -9.76 6.63
C PHE A 75 21.93 -9.22 5.91
N ARG A 76 22.47 -8.07 6.35
CA ARG A 76 23.68 -7.49 5.74
C ARG A 76 24.90 -8.36 5.93
N LYS A 77 25.14 -8.86 7.14
CA LYS A 77 26.24 -9.79 7.43
C LYS A 77 26.16 -11.04 6.55
N ARG A 78 24.96 -11.58 6.33
CA ARG A 78 24.74 -12.72 5.44
C ARG A 78 25.01 -12.38 3.98
N ALA A 79 24.51 -11.25 3.48
CA ALA A 79 24.78 -10.79 2.12
C ALA A 79 26.28 -10.59 1.87
N ASP A 80 26.99 -9.96 2.81
CA ASP A 80 28.43 -9.67 2.69
C ASP A 80 29.30 -10.95 2.77
N SER A 81 28.76 -12.05 3.30
CA SER A 81 29.41 -13.37 3.32
C SER A 81 28.99 -14.30 2.16
N GLY A 82 28.20 -13.80 1.21
CA GLY A 82 27.77 -14.55 0.02
C GLY A 82 26.46 -15.33 0.19
N GLU A 83 25.78 -15.21 1.34
CA GLU A 83 24.51 -15.86 1.65
C GLU A 83 23.35 -14.86 1.67
N ALA A 84 23.30 -13.98 0.66
CA ALA A 84 22.30 -12.92 0.56
C ALA A 84 20.86 -13.49 0.63
N PRO A 85 19.96 -12.85 1.41
CA PRO A 85 18.61 -13.36 1.64
C PRO A 85 17.72 -13.27 0.38
N ASP A 86 16.77 -14.19 0.27
CA ASP A 86 15.68 -14.04 -0.70
C ASP A 86 14.64 -13.03 -0.22
N PHE A 87 14.25 -12.09 -1.09
CA PHE A 87 13.30 -11.05 -0.74
C PHE A 87 11.92 -11.61 -0.40
N LEU A 88 11.39 -12.55 -1.19
CA LEU A 88 10.01 -13.03 -1.01
C LEU A 88 9.92 -14.04 0.13
N GLY A 89 10.95 -14.87 0.31
CA GLY A 89 11.00 -15.90 1.33
C GLY A 89 11.39 -15.39 2.71
N GLU A 90 12.26 -14.37 2.80
CA GLU A 90 12.87 -13.98 4.09
C GLU A 90 12.55 -12.55 4.51
N ILE A 91 12.50 -11.60 3.56
CA ILE A 91 12.28 -10.17 3.89
C ILE A 91 10.78 -9.83 3.88
N TRP A 92 10.06 -10.25 2.85
CA TRP A 92 8.65 -9.96 2.68
C TRP A 92 7.77 -10.41 3.85
N PRO A 93 7.95 -11.60 4.45
CA PRO A 93 7.15 -12.00 5.61
C PRO A 93 7.28 -11.03 6.78
N LEU A 94 8.45 -10.39 6.94
CA LEU A 94 8.67 -9.39 7.99
C LEU A 94 7.97 -8.05 7.66
N ILE A 95 8.03 -7.60 6.40
CA ILE A 95 7.29 -6.43 5.92
C ILE A 95 5.78 -6.66 6.08
N ALA A 96 5.30 -7.85 5.71
CA ALA A 96 3.91 -8.23 5.83
C ALA A 96 3.47 -8.25 7.30
N LYS A 97 4.29 -8.83 8.18
CA LYS A 97 4.02 -8.87 9.62
C LYS A 97 3.92 -7.47 10.23
N GLU A 98 4.77 -6.52 9.84
CA GLU A 98 4.69 -5.12 10.29
C GLU A 98 3.37 -4.46 9.90
N VAL A 99 3.01 -4.57 8.62
CA VAL A 99 1.77 -3.99 8.08
C VAL A 99 0.55 -4.59 8.77
N GLU A 100 0.53 -5.93 8.89
CA GLU A 100 -0.58 -6.65 9.52
C GLU A 100 -0.69 -6.35 11.01
N THR A 101 0.43 -6.15 11.71
CA THR A 101 0.42 -5.74 13.13
C THR A 101 -0.32 -4.41 13.29
N VAL A 102 0.05 -3.38 12.51
CA VAL A 102 -0.61 -2.06 12.58
C VAL A 102 -2.09 -2.16 12.20
N TYR A 103 -2.43 -2.96 11.18
CA TYR A 103 -3.82 -3.19 10.80
C TYR A 103 -4.64 -3.78 11.95
N TYR A 104 -4.17 -4.88 12.55
CA TYR A 104 -4.92 -5.57 13.58
C TYR A 104 -4.93 -4.83 14.92
N GLU A 105 -3.88 -4.07 15.25
CA GLU A 105 -3.94 -3.12 16.38
C GLU A 105 -5.06 -2.11 16.20
N GLY A 106 -5.22 -1.53 15.00
CA GLY A 106 -6.32 -0.62 14.69
C GLY A 106 -7.70 -1.27 14.78
N VAL A 107 -7.85 -2.49 14.24
CA VAL A 107 -9.10 -3.26 14.32
C VAL A 107 -9.46 -3.59 15.78
N CYS A 108 -8.47 -3.97 16.60
CA CYS A 108 -8.68 -4.28 18.01
C CYS A 108 -8.93 -3.02 18.85
N ALA A 109 -8.30 -1.89 18.52
CA ALA A 109 -8.45 -0.62 19.24
C ALA A 109 -9.90 -0.11 19.20
N GLY A 110 -10.61 -0.34 18.10
CA GLY A 110 -12.05 -0.03 18.00
C GLY A 110 -12.95 -0.88 18.91
N ARG A 111 -12.40 -1.91 19.59
CA ARG A 111 -13.17 -2.94 20.33
C ARG A 111 -12.71 -3.15 21.77
N GLY A 112 -11.55 -2.62 22.17
CA GLY A 112 -10.90 -3.02 23.41
C GLY A 112 -10.10 -1.91 24.07
N GLU A 113 -9.77 -2.13 25.34
CA GLU A 113 -8.97 -1.21 26.15
C GLU A 113 -7.47 -1.35 25.86
N ARG A 114 -6.72 -0.28 26.15
CA ARG A 114 -5.28 -0.16 25.83
C ARG A 114 -4.39 -1.30 26.36
N PRO A 115 -4.56 -1.84 27.59
CA PRO A 115 -3.74 -2.96 28.07
C PRO A 115 -3.88 -4.22 27.20
N ARG A 116 -5.10 -4.48 26.71
CA ARG A 116 -5.39 -5.61 25.83
C ARG A 116 -4.73 -5.46 24.46
N LEU A 117 -4.53 -4.22 23.97
CA LEU A 117 -3.83 -3.96 22.72
C LEU A 117 -2.33 -4.25 22.81
N LEU A 118 -1.69 -3.92 23.93
CA LEU A 118 -0.28 -4.25 24.14
C LEU A 118 -0.07 -5.77 24.21
N GLU A 119 -0.95 -6.47 24.94
CA GLU A 119 -0.93 -7.93 24.98
C GLU A 119 -1.15 -8.54 23.58
N PHE A 120 -2.13 -8.01 22.82
CA PHE A 120 -2.36 -8.44 21.45
C PHE A 120 -1.09 -8.31 20.60
N ARG A 121 -0.46 -7.12 20.62
CA ARG A 121 0.73 -6.84 19.82
C ARG A 121 1.84 -7.84 20.14
N ASP A 122 2.17 -8.01 21.42
CA ASP A 122 3.28 -8.86 21.84
C ASP A 122 3.02 -10.33 21.45
N ARG A 123 1.78 -10.81 21.63
CA ARG A 123 1.39 -12.17 21.24
C ARG A 123 1.35 -12.36 19.72
N PHE A 124 0.88 -11.37 18.98
CA PHE A 124 0.83 -11.42 17.52
C PHE A 124 2.25 -11.44 16.94
N LEU A 125 3.14 -10.56 17.40
CA LEU A 125 4.54 -10.49 16.97
C LEU A 125 5.34 -11.75 17.29
N ALA A 126 4.99 -12.47 18.36
CA ALA A 126 5.63 -13.74 18.73
C ALA A 126 5.30 -14.92 17.79
N THR A 127 4.40 -14.74 16.83
CA THR A 127 3.99 -15.80 15.89
C THR A 127 4.58 -15.57 14.48
N PRO A 128 5.05 -16.62 13.79
CA PRO A 128 5.45 -16.50 12.39
C PRO A 128 4.28 -16.06 11.50
N HIS A 129 4.59 -15.28 10.46
CA HIS A 129 3.61 -14.84 9.46
C HIS A 129 2.88 -16.03 8.83
N ARG A 130 1.55 -15.96 8.75
CA ARG A 130 0.64 -17.00 8.21
C ARG A 130 0.66 -18.34 8.96
N SER A 131 1.16 -18.37 10.19
CA SER A 131 1.13 -19.59 11.00
C SER A 131 -0.26 -19.87 11.59
N PRO A 132 -0.62 -21.13 11.88
CA PRO A 132 -1.85 -21.44 12.62
C PRO A 132 -1.92 -20.81 14.02
N GLN A 133 -0.78 -20.47 14.62
CA GLN A 133 -0.67 -19.74 15.87
C GLN A 133 -1.13 -18.29 15.70
N GLU A 134 -0.73 -17.63 14.60
CA GLU A 134 -1.17 -16.28 14.26
C GLU A 134 -2.70 -16.21 14.14
N ALA A 135 -3.32 -17.16 13.44
CA ALA A 135 -4.78 -17.25 13.31
C ALA A 135 -5.48 -17.41 14.67
N ARG A 136 -4.94 -18.24 15.57
CA ARG A 136 -5.47 -18.41 16.93
C ARG A 136 -5.39 -17.13 17.76
N VAL A 137 -4.31 -16.36 17.64
CA VAL A 137 -4.23 -15.04 18.30
C VAL A 137 -5.35 -14.14 17.76
N LEU A 138 -5.59 -14.10 16.45
CA LEU A 138 -6.70 -13.30 15.90
C LEU A 138 -8.08 -13.76 16.41
N ASP A 139 -8.30 -15.08 16.56
CA ASP A 139 -9.53 -15.63 17.15
C ASP A 139 -9.72 -15.16 18.61
N GLU A 140 -8.68 -15.30 19.44
CA GLU A 140 -8.73 -14.96 20.86
C GLU A 140 -8.95 -13.46 21.12
N PHE A 141 -8.46 -12.61 20.23
CA PHE A 141 -8.69 -11.16 20.28
C PHE A 141 -9.93 -10.71 19.51
N GLY A 142 -10.74 -11.65 19.00
CA GLY A 142 -12.06 -11.37 18.43
C GLY A 142 -12.02 -10.67 17.09
N VAL A 143 -10.99 -10.94 16.27
CA VAL A 143 -10.89 -10.45 14.88
C VAL A 143 -11.64 -11.42 13.96
N PRO A 144 -12.81 -11.02 13.41
CA PRO A 144 -13.63 -11.88 12.57
C PRO A 144 -12.90 -12.21 11.27
N GLU A 145 -13.17 -13.39 10.70
CA GLU A 145 -12.52 -13.83 9.47
C GLU A 145 -12.69 -12.84 8.30
N GLY A 146 -13.87 -12.21 8.19
CA GLY A 146 -14.15 -11.21 7.15
C GLY A 146 -13.32 -9.93 7.26
N GLU A 147 -12.80 -9.63 8.45
CA GLU A 147 -11.91 -8.48 8.71
C GLU A 147 -10.44 -8.88 8.73
N ARG A 148 -10.09 -10.14 8.42
CA ARG A 148 -8.68 -10.53 8.34
C ARG A 148 -8.02 -9.95 7.10
N TRP A 149 -6.79 -9.50 7.29
CA TRP A 149 -5.97 -8.95 6.22
C TRP A 149 -5.77 -9.98 5.11
N CYS A 150 -5.90 -9.53 3.86
CA CYS A 150 -5.70 -10.37 2.69
C CYS A 150 -4.93 -9.59 1.63
N TRP A 151 -3.65 -9.92 1.49
CA TRP A 151 -2.76 -9.30 0.50
C TRP A 151 -3.27 -9.44 -0.94
N ASP A 152 -3.90 -10.56 -1.27
CA ASP A 152 -4.47 -10.78 -2.62
C ASP A 152 -5.64 -9.83 -2.89
N ARG A 153 -6.54 -9.69 -1.92
CA ARG A 153 -7.70 -8.78 -2.00
C ARG A 153 -7.27 -7.31 -2.08
N VAL A 154 -6.28 -6.92 -1.28
CA VAL A 154 -5.76 -5.54 -1.26
C VAL A 154 -4.97 -5.23 -2.54
N SER A 155 -4.20 -6.20 -3.08
CA SER A 155 -3.43 -6.03 -4.32
C SER A 155 -4.29 -6.03 -5.58
N ARG A 156 -5.36 -6.85 -5.58
CA ARG A 156 -6.25 -7.09 -6.72
C ARG A 156 -7.71 -7.08 -6.23
N PRO A 157 -8.30 -5.90 -5.97
CA PRO A 157 -9.66 -5.78 -5.43
C PRO A 157 -10.76 -6.33 -6.37
N TYR A 158 -10.42 -6.51 -7.64
CA TYR A 158 -11.29 -7.12 -8.66
C TYR A 158 -11.09 -8.64 -8.81
N ALA A 159 -10.18 -9.27 -8.04
CA ALA A 159 -9.92 -10.71 -8.16
C ALA A 159 -11.21 -11.51 -7.86
N GLY A 160 -11.46 -12.53 -8.68
CA GLY A 160 -12.67 -13.36 -8.57
C GLY A 160 -13.96 -12.68 -9.04
N ARG A 161 -13.89 -11.51 -9.69
CA ARG A 161 -15.06 -10.83 -10.28
C ARG A 161 -15.00 -10.87 -11.80
N ASP A 162 -16.12 -11.22 -12.42
CA ASP A 162 -16.33 -11.12 -13.86
C ASP A 162 -17.24 -9.94 -14.18
N PHE A 163 -16.85 -9.15 -15.18
CA PHE A 163 -17.60 -7.98 -15.63
C PHE A 163 -18.17 -8.22 -17.02
N ALA A 164 -19.47 -8.48 -17.09
CA ALA A 164 -20.15 -8.77 -18.36
C ALA A 164 -20.14 -7.58 -19.35
N THR A 165 -19.99 -6.34 -18.85
CA THR A 165 -19.99 -5.14 -19.69
C THR A 165 -19.00 -4.09 -19.19
N PRO A 166 -18.54 -3.16 -20.06
CA PRO A 166 -17.76 -1.99 -19.65
C PRO A 166 -18.50 -1.12 -18.63
N GLY A 167 -19.84 -1.07 -18.69
CA GLY A 167 -20.67 -0.36 -17.73
C GLY A 167 -20.58 -0.97 -16.33
N ALA A 168 -20.61 -2.31 -16.23
CA ALA A 168 -20.45 -3.02 -14.97
C ALA A 168 -19.07 -2.77 -14.34
N TRP A 169 -18.00 -2.83 -15.15
CA TRP A 169 -16.65 -2.47 -14.71
C TRP A 169 -16.58 -1.04 -14.15
N ARG A 170 -17.14 -0.07 -14.90
CA ARG A 170 -17.13 1.34 -14.48
C ARG A 170 -17.89 1.55 -13.17
N SER A 171 -19.08 0.96 -13.02
CA SER A 171 -19.86 1.08 -11.79
C SER A 171 -19.12 0.51 -10.58
N TRP A 172 -18.51 -0.67 -10.73
CA TRP A 172 -17.69 -1.27 -9.69
C TRP A 172 -16.48 -0.41 -9.35
N LEU A 173 -15.74 0.06 -10.37
CA LEU A 173 -14.54 0.88 -10.16
C LEU A 173 -14.89 2.18 -9.41
N LEU A 174 -15.99 2.84 -9.78
CA LEU A 174 -16.43 4.05 -9.09
C LEU A 174 -16.86 3.78 -7.64
N ALA A 175 -17.51 2.65 -7.36
CA ALA A 175 -17.84 2.26 -5.99
C ALA A 175 -16.57 1.99 -5.17
N HIS A 176 -15.62 1.24 -5.74
CA HIS A 176 -14.34 0.96 -5.10
C HIS A 176 -13.53 2.24 -4.80
N LEU A 177 -13.50 3.21 -5.72
CA LEU A 177 -12.81 4.48 -5.50
C LEU A 177 -13.47 5.35 -4.42
N ARG A 178 -14.80 5.27 -4.25
CA ARG A 178 -15.50 5.96 -3.15
C ARG A 178 -15.17 5.32 -1.80
N GLU A 179 -15.25 4.00 -1.72
CA GLU A 179 -14.85 3.25 -0.52
C GLU A 179 -13.40 3.54 -0.13
N ASP A 180 -12.49 3.56 -1.11
CA ASP A 180 -11.09 3.89 -0.89
C ASP A 180 -10.88 5.33 -0.36
N ALA A 181 -11.68 6.29 -0.84
CA ALA A 181 -11.68 7.66 -0.36
C ALA A 181 -12.31 7.80 1.04
N GLU A 182 -13.35 7.03 1.36
CA GLU A 182 -13.92 6.96 2.71
C GLU A 182 -12.91 6.39 3.71
N GLN A 183 -12.20 5.33 3.33
CA GLN A 183 -11.10 4.78 4.13
C GLN A 183 -9.96 5.79 4.28
N ALA A 184 -9.64 6.54 3.23
CA ALA A 184 -8.65 7.63 3.29
C ALA A 184 -9.01 8.71 4.31
N ALA A 185 -10.28 9.10 4.38
CA ALA A 185 -10.77 10.11 5.30
C ALA A 185 -10.70 9.68 6.79
N LEU A 186 -10.58 8.37 7.08
CA LEU A 186 -10.32 7.88 8.44
C LEU A 186 -8.87 8.16 8.92
N GLY A 187 -8.00 8.64 8.02
CA GLY A 187 -6.63 9.00 8.33
C GLY A 187 -5.65 7.84 8.41
N ASN A 188 -4.36 8.16 8.51
CA ASN A 188 -3.26 7.19 8.59
C ASN A 188 -2.85 6.80 10.03
N VAL A 189 -3.73 7.05 11.00
CA VAL A 189 -3.57 6.65 12.41
C VAL A 189 -4.79 5.84 12.85
N ASP A 190 -5.97 6.48 12.85
CA ASP A 190 -7.20 5.85 13.36
C ASP A 190 -7.84 4.89 12.35
N GLY A 191 -7.68 5.14 11.04
CA GLY A 191 -8.13 4.26 9.96
C GLY A 191 -7.22 3.04 9.80
N PRO A 192 -7.63 1.81 10.19
CA PRO A 192 -6.72 0.66 10.26
C PRO A 192 -6.12 0.29 8.90
N LEU A 193 -6.93 0.33 7.84
CA LEU A 193 -6.46 0.04 6.48
C LEU A 193 -5.38 1.03 6.04
N LYS A 194 -5.62 2.33 6.18
CA LYS A 194 -4.70 3.35 5.68
C LYS A 194 -3.48 3.50 6.56
N ALA A 195 -3.61 3.33 7.88
CA ALA A 195 -2.48 3.24 8.80
C ALA A 195 -1.53 2.10 8.40
N ALA A 196 -2.08 0.91 8.12
CA ALA A 196 -1.30 -0.26 7.69
C ALA A 196 -0.62 -0.05 6.33
N LEU A 197 -1.30 0.50 5.34
CA LEU A 197 -0.70 0.77 4.03
C LEU A 197 0.39 1.86 4.10
N ASP A 198 0.26 2.80 5.03
CA ASP A 198 1.27 3.84 5.27
C ASP A 198 2.59 3.24 5.81
N VAL A 199 2.54 2.09 6.49
CA VAL A 199 3.73 1.35 6.93
C VAL A 199 4.63 0.96 5.74
N LEU A 200 4.06 0.55 4.60
CA LEU A 200 4.86 0.23 3.40
C LEU A 200 5.68 1.42 2.89
N ARG A 201 5.16 2.64 3.07
CA ARG A 201 5.90 3.88 2.78
C ARG A 201 6.96 4.12 3.84
N ASP A 202 6.57 4.02 5.10
CA ASP A 202 7.44 4.33 6.23
C ASP A 202 8.63 3.35 6.30
N LEU A 203 8.48 2.10 5.89
CA LEU A 203 9.53 1.06 5.87
C LEU A 203 10.50 1.15 4.68
N ARG A 204 10.34 2.11 3.76
CA ARG A 204 11.18 2.16 2.54
C ARG A 204 12.68 2.29 2.85
N ASN A 205 13.03 2.99 3.93
CA ASN A 205 14.42 3.18 4.30
C ASN A 205 15.02 1.89 4.87
N GLU A 206 14.27 1.19 5.71
CA GLU A 206 14.60 -0.11 6.28
C GLU A 206 14.82 -1.14 5.18
N VAL A 207 13.89 -1.22 4.21
CA VAL A 207 14.01 -2.13 3.07
C VAL A 207 15.25 -1.78 2.23
N ARG A 208 15.50 -0.50 1.93
CA ARG A 208 16.71 -0.07 1.20
C ARG A 208 18.00 -0.51 1.88
N ARG A 209 18.08 -0.35 3.21
CA ARG A 209 19.24 -0.80 3.99
C ARG A 209 19.52 -2.29 3.85
N ILE A 210 18.51 -3.11 3.56
CA ILE A 210 18.71 -4.53 3.31
C ILE A 210 19.12 -4.79 1.85
N VAL A 211 18.35 -4.26 0.88
CA VAL A 211 18.37 -4.75 -0.52
C VAL A 211 19.39 -4.10 -1.44
N ASP A 212 19.98 -2.96 -1.05
CA ASP A 212 20.94 -2.24 -1.88
C ASP A 212 22.35 -2.87 -1.81
N HIS A 213 23.23 -2.48 -2.73
CA HIS A 213 24.65 -2.91 -2.75
C HIS A 213 24.87 -4.42 -2.59
N GLY A 214 24.22 -5.23 -3.44
CA GLY A 214 24.36 -6.68 -3.40
C GLY A 214 23.60 -7.37 -2.26
N GLY A 215 22.65 -6.67 -1.64
CA GLY A 215 21.86 -7.20 -0.52
C GLY A 215 20.92 -8.36 -0.85
N LEU A 216 20.72 -8.66 -2.14
CA LEU A 216 19.88 -9.77 -2.62
C LEU A 216 20.59 -10.54 -3.74
N PRO A 217 20.32 -11.84 -3.89
CA PRO A 217 20.64 -12.57 -5.12
C PRO A 217 19.99 -11.91 -6.34
N GLY A 218 20.67 -11.91 -7.49
CA GLY A 218 20.20 -11.21 -8.70
C GLY A 218 18.81 -11.66 -9.19
N GLY A 219 18.48 -12.96 -9.04
CA GLY A 219 17.16 -13.49 -9.34
C GLY A 219 16.08 -12.89 -8.44
N SER A 220 16.32 -12.88 -7.12
CA SER A 220 15.40 -12.26 -6.15
C SER A 220 15.25 -10.76 -6.36
N ARG A 221 16.32 -10.03 -6.69
CA ARG A 221 16.24 -8.61 -7.02
C ARG A 221 15.29 -8.38 -8.19
N ARG A 222 15.52 -9.06 -9.31
CA ARG A 222 14.73 -8.88 -10.53
C ARG A 222 13.28 -9.30 -10.36
N ASP A 223 13.04 -10.50 -9.85
CA ASP A 223 11.71 -11.11 -9.90
C ASP A 223 10.86 -10.73 -8.68
N HIS A 224 11.45 -10.66 -7.49
CA HIS A 224 10.72 -10.37 -6.25
C HIS A 224 10.69 -8.87 -5.92
N LEU A 225 11.84 -8.18 -5.94
CA LEU A 225 11.86 -6.76 -5.60
C LEU A 225 11.33 -5.88 -6.74
N ASP A 226 11.93 -5.97 -7.93
CA ASP A 226 11.68 -5.01 -9.01
C ASP A 226 10.36 -5.29 -9.73
N ARG A 227 10.04 -6.57 -10.01
CA ARG A 227 8.85 -6.96 -10.77
C ARG A 227 7.59 -7.17 -9.93
N TRP A 228 7.74 -7.54 -8.66
CA TRP A 228 6.60 -7.87 -7.79
C TRP A 228 6.37 -6.83 -6.68
N TYR A 229 7.32 -6.64 -5.77
CA TYR A 229 7.17 -5.76 -4.61
C TYR A 229 7.08 -4.28 -4.98
N THR A 230 7.96 -3.79 -5.85
CA THR A 230 8.00 -2.36 -6.22
C THR A 230 6.67 -1.91 -6.84
N PRO A 231 6.08 -2.64 -7.81
CA PRO A 231 4.76 -2.31 -8.34
C PRO A 231 3.61 -2.51 -7.33
N LEU A 232 3.76 -3.40 -6.35
CA LEU A 232 2.78 -3.59 -5.27
C LEU A 232 2.81 -2.40 -4.30
N ASN A 233 3.99 -2.10 -3.76
CA ASN A 233 4.22 -0.98 -2.88
C ASN A 233 3.77 0.34 -3.51
N ALA A 234 4.12 0.55 -4.79
CA ALA A 234 3.67 1.75 -5.52
C ALA A 234 2.15 1.84 -5.66
N PHE A 235 1.47 0.70 -5.84
CA PHE A 235 0.02 0.67 -5.95
C PHE A 235 -0.68 0.99 -4.63
N LEU A 236 -0.09 0.56 -3.52
CA LEU A 236 -0.71 0.61 -2.20
C LEU A 236 -0.35 1.84 -1.36
N SER A 237 0.82 2.46 -1.57
CA SER A 237 1.37 3.47 -0.64
C SER A 237 1.79 4.81 -1.27
N ILE A 238 1.55 5.03 -2.57
CA ILE A 238 2.00 6.23 -3.28
C ILE A 238 0.86 7.16 -3.72
N GLY A 239 -0.38 6.67 -3.85
CA GLY A 239 -1.49 7.48 -4.39
C GLY A 239 -1.99 8.59 -3.47
#